data_AF-Q3B6X4-F1
#
_entry.id   AF-Q3B6X4-F1
#
_cell.length_a   1.000
_cell.length_b   1.000
_cell.length_c   1.000
_cell.angle_alpha   90.00
_cell.angle_beta   90.00
_cell.angle_gamma   90.00
#
_symmetry.space_group_name_H-M   'P 1'
#
loop_
_entity.id
_entity.type
_entity.pdbx_description
1 polymer ?
#
loop_
_entity_poly.entity_id
_entity_poly.type
_entity_poly.pdbx_seq_one_letter_code
_entity_poly.pdbx_strand_id
1 'polypeptide(L)'
;MLLSLPNWIIHVFSSLEWGGAAFLLFRHGSLSGRPALRIFGLSMLPHWVGSFFVLGYHATGDAIPFMLDMSEVINLFGSIALLLATMNILRRLPKPAESGITASVFIGTMLIAGRPQSWMGEDVFDLILQLSSVVYLTFLVLLVMVWKRDRTVFSGVTVGGFWFVLVFILVTVGCMYVATGIRGYPTLSHDDLLHGAAESLLSISNLLIAIGAQKSITQDRLKRTGRPLSG
;
A
#
# COMPACT_ATOMS: atom_id res chain seq x y z
N MET A 1 4.34 19.44 -19.15
CA MET A 1 3.74 18.51 -18.16
C MET A 1 2.90 17.52 -18.95
N LEU A 2 3.16 16.22 -18.79
CA LEU A 2 2.42 15.17 -19.49
C LEU A 2 1.04 14.94 -18.87
N LEU A 3 0.96 15.02 -17.55
CA LEU A 3 -0.30 14.88 -16.81
C LEU A 3 -1.13 16.16 -16.85
N SER A 4 -2.43 15.99 -17.11
CA SER A 4 -3.44 17.02 -16.90
C SER A 4 -3.58 17.44 -15.43
N LEU A 5 -4.16 18.62 -15.20
CA LEU A 5 -4.41 19.13 -13.84
C LEU A 5 -5.26 18.17 -12.97
N PRO A 6 -6.33 17.52 -13.47
CA PRO A 6 -7.05 16.51 -12.71
C PRO A 6 -6.17 15.34 -12.25
N ASN A 7 -5.26 14.85 -13.10
CA ASN A 7 -4.35 13.77 -12.72
C ASN A 7 -3.34 14.19 -11.65
N TRP A 8 -2.84 15.42 -11.72
CA TRP A 8 -2.02 16.01 -10.66
C TRP A 8 -2.74 16.06 -9.32
N ILE A 9 -4.01 16.46 -9.32
CA ILE A 9 -4.85 16.46 -8.12
C ILE A 9 -4.89 15.05 -7.55
N ILE A 10 -5.24 14.04 -8.36
CA ILE A 10 -5.37 12.66 -7.89
C ILE A 10 -4.05 12.16 -7.28
N HIS A 11 -2.89 12.40 -7.90
CA HIS A 11 -1.60 11.98 -7.34
C HIS A 11 -1.25 12.66 -6.02
N VAL A 12 -1.46 13.97 -5.92
CA VAL A 12 -1.16 14.69 -4.67
C VAL A 12 -2.09 14.19 -3.56
N PHE A 13 -3.37 14.00 -3.86
CA PHE A 13 -4.31 13.47 -2.88
C PHE A 13 -4.01 12.01 -2.50
N SER A 14 -3.68 11.13 -3.44
CA SER A 14 -3.33 9.73 -3.14
C SER A 14 -2.11 9.67 -2.19
N SER A 15 -1.08 10.48 -2.42
CA SER A 15 0.06 10.63 -1.51
C SER A 15 -0.33 11.13 -0.12
N LEU A 16 -1.18 12.17 -0.04
CA LEU A 16 -1.62 12.74 1.23
C LEU A 16 -2.52 11.77 2.01
N GLU A 17 -3.40 11.03 1.33
CA GLU A 17 -4.28 10.03 1.91
C GLU A 17 -3.49 8.89 2.55
N TRP A 18 -2.43 8.41 1.90
CA TRP A 18 -1.53 7.42 2.48
C TRP A 18 -0.84 7.94 3.75
N GLY A 19 -0.31 9.17 3.71
CA GLY A 19 0.26 9.84 4.89
C GLY A 19 -0.76 9.99 6.02
N GLY A 20 -1.99 10.36 5.69
CA GLY A 20 -3.12 10.43 6.64
C GLY A 20 -3.47 9.07 7.25
N ALA A 21 -3.53 8.02 6.44
CA ALA A 21 -3.76 6.65 6.90
C ALA A 21 -2.66 6.17 7.86
N ALA A 22 -1.39 6.43 7.52
CA ALA A 22 -0.24 6.14 8.37
C ALA A 22 -0.34 6.86 9.72
N PHE A 23 -0.67 8.16 9.70
CA PHE A 23 -0.86 8.96 10.91
C PHE A 23 -2.00 8.42 11.77
N LEU A 24 -3.14 8.04 11.18
CA LEU A 24 -4.28 7.48 11.91
C LEU A 24 -3.93 6.15 12.58
N LEU A 25 -3.20 5.26 11.91
CA LEU A 25 -2.75 3.99 12.51
C LEU A 25 -1.72 4.22 13.63
N PHE A 26 -0.79 5.17 13.45
CA PHE A 26 0.12 5.59 14.50
C PHE A 26 -0.65 6.12 15.73
N ARG A 27 -1.65 6.97 15.49
CA ARG A 27 -2.51 7.54 16.53
C ARG A 27 -3.32 6.46 17.23
N HIS A 28 -3.88 5.50 16.49
CA HIS A 28 -4.61 4.36 17.05
C HIS A 28 -3.72 3.56 18.00
N GLY A 29 -2.51 3.20 17.57
CA GLY A 29 -1.54 2.50 18.43
C GLY A 29 -1.19 3.28 19.69
N SER A 30 -1.03 4.61 19.58
CA SER A 30 -0.75 5.49 20.73
C SER A 30 -1.93 5.55 21.71
N LEU A 31 -3.15 5.75 21.21
CA LEU A 31 -4.34 5.85 22.04
C LEU A 31 -4.67 4.51 22.72
N SER A 32 -4.52 3.40 22.01
CA SER A 32 -4.85 2.06 22.51
C SER A 32 -3.75 1.42 23.35
N GLY A 33 -2.63 2.12 23.57
CA GLY A 33 -1.50 1.62 24.37
C GLY A 33 -0.77 0.45 23.70
N ARG A 34 -0.81 0.38 22.36
CA ARG A 34 -0.25 -0.72 21.54
C ARG A 34 0.99 -0.21 20.78
N PRO A 35 2.20 -0.30 21.38
CA PRO A 35 3.41 0.22 20.75
C PRO A 35 3.73 -0.46 19.42
N ALA A 36 3.38 -1.75 19.25
CA ALA A 36 3.58 -2.46 17.99
C ALA A 36 2.71 -1.90 16.85
N LEU A 37 1.49 -1.45 17.13
CA LEU A 37 0.61 -0.81 16.16
C LEU A 37 1.09 0.63 15.83
N ARG A 38 1.65 1.32 16.83
CA ARG A 38 2.30 2.61 16.60
C ARG A 38 3.49 2.49 15.63
N ILE A 39 4.33 1.46 15.83
CA ILE A 39 5.44 1.15 14.93
C ILE A 39 4.92 0.81 13.53
N PHE A 40 3.83 0.04 13.42
CA PHE A 40 3.22 -0.26 12.12
C PHE A 40 2.85 1.01 11.35
N GLY A 41 2.24 2.01 12.00
CA GLY A 41 1.97 3.30 11.36
C GLY A 41 3.23 4.02 10.86
N LEU A 42 4.34 3.96 11.61
CA LEU A 42 5.63 4.51 11.16
C LEU A 42 6.25 3.70 10.02
N SER A 43 6.04 2.39 9.98
CA SER A 43 6.53 1.50 8.92
C SER A 43 5.86 1.76 7.57
N MET A 44 4.78 2.56 7.52
CA MET A 44 4.18 3.04 6.26
C MET A 44 4.92 4.23 5.64
N LEU A 45 5.80 4.91 6.39
CA LEU A 45 6.47 6.12 5.93
C LEU A 45 7.40 5.93 4.73
N PRO A 46 8.13 4.81 4.56
CA PRO A 46 8.94 4.63 3.35
C PRO A 46 8.10 4.69 2.08
N HIS A 47 6.95 4.01 2.01
CA HIS A 47 6.03 4.12 0.87
C HIS A 47 5.54 5.55 0.64
N TRP A 48 5.31 6.30 1.72
CA TRP A 48 4.95 7.71 1.60
C TRP A 48 6.07 8.54 0.97
N VAL A 49 7.32 8.32 1.41
CA VAL A 49 8.52 8.94 0.83
C VAL A 49 8.66 8.58 -0.64
N GLY A 50 8.48 7.31 -1.00
CA GLY A 50 8.52 6.83 -2.39
C GLY A 50 7.52 7.55 -3.29
N SER A 51 6.32 7.86 -2.79
CA SER A 51 5.31 8.60 -3.55
C SER A 51 5.77 10.00 -3.97
N PHE A 52 6.62 10.68 -3.17
CA PHE A 52 7.18 11.98 -3.56
C PHE A 52 8.21 11.88 -4.68
N PHE A 53 8.89 10.73 -4.82
CA PHE A 53 9.76 10.49 -5.96
C PHE A 53 8.97 10.27 -7.25
N VAL A 54 7.81 9.60 -7.18
CA VAL A 54 6.88 9.49 -8.33
C VAL A 54 6.32 10.86 -8.72
N LEU A 55 5.91 11.68 -7.74
CA LEU A 55 5.50 13.07 -7.99
C LEU A 55 6.64 13.88 -8.63
N GLY A 56 7.88 13.70 -8.16
CA GLY A 56 9.07 14.31 -8.74
C GLY A 56 9.28 13.90 -10.20
N TYR A 57 9.15 12.60 -10.50
CA TYR A 57 9.24 12.09 -11.87
C TYR A 57 8.25 12.81 -12.79
N HIS A 58 6.98 12.89 -12.40
CA HIS A 58 5.96 13.59 -13.18
C HIS A 58 6.19 15.11 -13.27
N ALA A 59 6.72 15.73 -12.21
CA ALA A 59 7.08 17.15 -12.23
C ALA A 59 8.13 17.47 -13.29
N THR A 60 9.03 16.51 -13.57
CA THR A 60 10.05 16.64 -14.63
C THR A 60 9.51 16.37 -16.03
N GLY A 61 8.21 16.10 -16.18
CA GLY A 61 7.64 15.64 -17.45
C GLY A 61 8.19 14.26 -17.84
N ASP A 62 8.36 13.39 -16.86
CA ASP A 62 8.80 11.99 -17.03
C ASP A 62 10.23 11.85 -17.60
N ALA A 63 11.03 12.91 -17.49
CA ALA A 63 12.35 13.01 -18.10
C ALA A 63 13.48 12.40 -17.25
N ILE A 64 13.26 12.16 -15.95
CA ILE A 64 14.29 11.65 -15.02
C ILE A 64 13.88 10.27 -14.45
N PRO A 65 14.13 9.17 -15.19
CA PRO A 65 13.75 7.81 -14.76
C PRO A 65 14.35 7.38 -13.43
N PHE A 66 15.51 7.92 -13.06
CA PHE A 66 16.12 7.70 -11.76
C PHE A 66 15.18 7.99 -10.58
N MET A 67 14.27 8.95 -10.70
CA MET A 67 13.27 9.20 -9.65
C MET A 67 12.30 8.03 -9.48
N LEU A 68 11.89 7.40 -10.58
CA LEU A 68 11.05 6.22 -10.55
C LEU A 68 11.78 5.04 -9.89
N ASP A 69 13.03 4.78 -10.30
CA ASP A 69 13.88 3.73 -9.71
C ASP A 69 14.06 3.91 -8.19
N MET A 70 14.27 5.15 -7.73
CA MET A 70 14.37 5.46 -6.30
C MET A 70 13.06 5.21 -5.55
N SER A 71 11.92 5.57 -6.14
CA SER A 71 10.61 5.24 -5.56
C SER A 71 10.48 3.73 -5.32
N GLU A 72 10.91 2.91 -6.26
CA GLU A 72 10.79 1.46 -6.15
C GLU A 72 11.69 0.84 -5.10
N VAL A 73 12.95 1.27 -5.04
CA VAL A 73 13.88 0.87 -3.98
C VAL A 73 13.29 1.22 -2.61
N ILE A 74 12.78 2.45 -2.46
CA ILE A 74 12.16 2.92 -1.22
C ILE A 74 10.89 2.11 -0.90
N ASN A 75 10.09 1.76 -1.91
CA ASN A 75 8.90 0.92 -1.75
C ASN A 75 9.26 -0.51 -1.32
N LEU A 76 10.34 -1.10 -1.81
CA LEU A 76 10.83 -2.38 -1.31
C LEU A 76 11.15 -2.30 0.20
N PHE A 77 11.86 -1.26 0.63
CA PHE A 77 12.10 -1.02 2.06
C PHE A 77 10.80 -0.82 2.84
N GLY A 78 9.81 -0.15 2.26
CA GLY A 78 8.46 -0.02 2.83
C GLY A 78 7.76 -1.35 3.03
N SER A 79 7.76 -2.21 2.01
CA SER A 79 7.16 -3.55 2.06
C SER A 79 7.83 -4.40 3.15
N ILE A 80 9.16 -4.34 3.25
CA ILE A 80 9.93 -5.03 4.31
C ILE A 80 9.55 -4.48 5.69
N ALA A 81 9.48 -3.15 5.85
CA ALA A 81 9.12 -2.53 7.12
C ALA A 81 7.71 -2.94 7.58
N LEU A 82 6.73 -2.95 6.67
CA LEU A 82 5.36 -3.40 6.94
C LEU A 82 5.31 -4.88 7.33
N LEU A 83 6.07 -5.74 6.62
CA LEU A 83 6.17 -7.15 6.95
C LEU A 83 6.73 -7.35 8.37
N LEU A 84 7.85 -6.71 8.69
CA LEU A 84 8.49 -6.81 10.00
C LEU A 84 7.60 -6.27 11.13
N ALA A 85 6.90 -5.16 10.90
CA ALA A 85 5.94 -4.61 11.86
C ALA A 85 4.77 -5.57 12.09
N THR A 86 4.25 -6.18 11.04
CA THR A 86 3.17 -7.18 11.13
C THR A 86 3.62 -8.42 11.87
N MET A 87 4.84 -8.91 11.60
CA MET A 87 5.44 -10.03 12.36
C MET A 87 5.60 -9.68 13.84
N ASN A 88 6.04 -8.46 14.17
CA ASN A 88 6.16 -8.00 15.55
C ASN A 88 4.80 -7.96 16.27
N ILE A 89 3.73 -7.53 15.58
CA ILE A 89 2.36 -7.60 16.12
C ILE A 89 1.98 -9.07 16.35
N LEU A 90 2.14 -9.93 15.35
CA LEU A 90 1.71 -11.33 15.40
C LEU A 90 2.41 -12.12 16.53
N ARG A 91 3.70 -11.86 16.77
CA ARG A 91 4.48 -12.46 17.87
C ARG A 91 3.96 -12.09 19.27
N ARG A 92 3.25 -10.97 19.39
CA ARG A 92 2.69 -10.47 20.66
C ARG A 92 1.25 -10.92 20.89
N LEU A 93 0.61 -11.53 19.90
CA LEU A 93 -0.73 -12.09 20.04
C LEU A 93 -0.66 -13.50 20.66
N PRO A 94 -1.68 -13.92 21.44
CA PRO A 94 -1.77 -15.28 21.96
C PRO A 94 -1.67 -16.33 20.84
N LYS A 95 -0.99 -17.45 21.11
CA LYS A 95 -0.92 -18.58 20.17
C LYS A 95 -2.30 -19.27 20.10
N PRO A 96 -2.76 -19.70 18.92
CA PRO A 96 -4.02 -20.45 18.80
C PRO A 96 -3.93 -21.80 19.53
N ALA A 97 -5.05 -22.27 20.08
CA ALA A 97 -5.14 -23.49 20.88
C ALA A 97 -4.98 -24.79 20.08
N GLU A 98 -5.13 -24.75 18.75
CA GLU A 98 -4.90 -25.88 17.83
C GLU A 98 -3.94 -25.45 16.72
N SER A 99 -2.68 -25.91 16.76
CA SER A 99 -1.68 -25.62 15.73
C SER A 99 -1.65 -26.70 14.65
N GLY A 100 -2.75 -26.79 13.88
CA GLY A 100 -2.83 -27.64 12.69
C GLY A 100 -2.69 -26.88 11.36
N ILE A 101 -2.44 -25.57 11.38
CA ILE A 101 -2.30 -24.78 10.15
C ILE A 101 -0.82 -24.53 9.91
N THR A 102 -0.22 -25.44 9.14
CA THR A 102 0.97 -25.19 8.33
C THR A 102 0.78 -23.83 7.67
N ALA A 103 1.59 -22.84 8.06
CA ALA A 103 1.58 -21.53 7.43
C ALA A 103 2.15 -21.70 6.01
N SER A 104 1.31 -22.14 5.08
CA SER A 104 1.62 -22.15 3.66
C SER A 104 1.77 -20.70 3.24
N VAL A 105 3.01 -20.20 3.26
CA VAL A 105 3.36 -18.93 2.62
C VAL A 105 3.16 -19.17 1.14
N PHE A 106 2.02 -18.74 0.60
CA PHE A 106 1.84 -18.67 -0.85
C PHE A 106 2.80 -17.59 -1.36
N ILE A 107 3.96 -18.02 -1.85
CA ILE A 107 4.84 -17.19 -2.68
C ILE A 107 4.16 -17.10 -4.04
N GLY A 108 3.24 -16.14 -4.19
CA GLY A 108 2.69 -15.80 -5.48
C GLY A 108 3.77 -15.08 -6.29
N THR A 109 4.49 -15.79 -7.15
CA THR A 109 5.27 -15.17 -8.23
C THR A 109 4.30 -14.60 -9.24
N MET A 110 3.80 -13.38 -9.01
CA MET A 110 3.24 -12.56 -10.07
C MET A 110 4.41 -11.98 -10.85
N LEU A 111 4.67 -12.53 -12.04
CA LEU A 111 5.50 -11.86 -13.03
C LEU A 111 4.69 -10.67 -13.52
N ILE A 112 5.02 -9.46 -13.05
CA ILE A 112 4.46 -8.23 -13.58
C ILE A 112 5.06 -8.04 -14.96
N ALA A 113 4.33 -8.44 -15.99
CA ALA A 113 4.70 -8.19 -17.38
C ALA A 113 4.40 -6.73 -17.72
N GLY A 114 5.43 -5.90 -17.70
CA GLY A 114 5.43 -4.53 -18.19
C GLY A 114 6.86 -4.11 -18.44
N ARG A 115 7.11 -3.28 -19.46
CA ARG A 115 8.44 -2.69 -19.71
C ARG A 115 8.44 -1.24 -19.26
N PRO A 116 8.63 -0.95 -17.97
CA PRO A 116 8.76 0.42 -17.50
C PRO A 116 10.14 0.99 -17.86
N GLN A 117 10.20 2.31 -17.82
CA GLN A 117 11.40 3.07 -18.12
C GLN A 117 12.34 3.03 -16.89
N SER A 118 13.39 2.20 -16.95
CA SER A 118 14.37 2.00 -15.88
C SER A 118 15.73 2.60 -16.24
N TRP A 119 16.38 3.30 -15.31
CA TRP A 119 17.78 3.72 -15.43
C TRP A 119 18.76 2.65 -14.92
N MET A 120 18.34 1.85 -13.93
CA MET A 120 19.13 0.75 -13.35
C MET A 120 19.26 -0.50 -14.26
N GLY A 121 18.59 -0.51 -15.41
CA GLY A 121 18.49 -1.65 -16.31
C GLY A 121 17.27 -2.53 -16.00
N GLU A 122 16.75 -3.21 -17.03
CA GLU A 122 15.50 -4.01 -16.93
C GLU A 122 15.65 -5.14 -15.89
N ASP A 123 16.77 -5.88 -15.89
CA ASP A 123 16.96 -7.03 -15.00
C ASP A 123 16.97 -6.67 -13.50
N VAL A 124 17.62 -5.56 -13.12
CA VAL A 124 17.72 -5.13 -11.72
C VAL A 124 16.38 -4.61 -11.23
N PHE A 125 15.69 -3.87 -12.08
CA PHE A 125 14.38 -3.31 -11.82
C PHE A 125 13.34 -4.43 -11.63
N ASP A 126 13.30 -5.40 -12.55
CA ASP A 126 12.40 -6.56 -12.48
C ASP A 126 12.63 -7.37 -11.20
N LEU A 127 13.89 -7.55 -10.79
CA LEU A 127 14.24 -8.20 -9.54
C LEU A 127 13.70 -7.45 -8.31
N ILE A 128 13.84 -6.12 -8.27
CA ILE A 128 13.33 -5.29 -7.16
C ILE A 128 11.81 -5.39 -7.09
N LEU A 129 11.10 -5.28 -8.21
CA LEU A 129 9.65 -5.41 -8.27
C LEU A 129 9.18 -6.79 -7.84
N GLN A 130 9.83 -7.85 -8.32
CA GLN A 130 9.48 -9.23 -7.98
C GLN A 130 9.69 -9.47 -6.48
N LEU A 131 10.82 -9.03 -5.93
CA LEU A 131 11.10 -9.15 -4.50
C LEU A 131 10.10 -8.35 -3.67
N SER A 132 9.81 -7.11 -4.07
CA SER A 132 8.82 -6.26 -3.39
C SER A 132 7.44 -6.91 -3.39
N SER A 133 7.03 -7.52 -4.51
CA SER A 133 5.76 -8.24 -4.64
C SER A 133 5.68 -9.44 -3.70
N VAL A 134 6.73 -10.28 -3.63
CA VAL A 134 6.78 -11.43 -2.70
C VAL A 134 6.71 -10.97 -1.24
N VAL A 135 7.47 -9.93 -0.88
CA VAL A 135 7.47 -9.36 0.47
C VAL A 135 6.09 -8.80 0.81
N TYR A 136 5.47 -8.04 -0.11
CA TYR A 136 4.17 -7.43 0.09
C TYR A 136 3.05 -8.47 0.22
N LEU A 137 3.02 -9.50 -0.62
CA LEU A 137 2.06 -10.60 -0.50
C LEU A 137 2.22 -11.36 0.82
N THR A 138 3.46 -11.59 1.25
CA THR A 138 3.73 -12.19 2.57
C THR A 138 3.18 -11.31 3.68
N PHE A 139 3.41 -9.99 3.60
CA PHE A 139 2.82 -9.02 4.52
C PHE A 139 1.28 -9.12 4.55
N LEU A 140 0.62 -9.14 3.40
CA LEU A 140 -0.85 -9.21 3.31
C LEU A 140 -1.42 -10.48 3.96
N VAL A 141 -0.78 -11.63 3.75
CA VAL A 141 -1.18 -12.90 4.38
C VAL A 141 -1.02 -12.81 5.90
N LEU A 142 0.10 -12.29 6.40
CA LEU A 142 0.31 -12.12 7.84
C LEU A 142 -0.66 -11.09 8.43
N LEU A 143 -1.03 -10.05 7.69
CA LEU A 143 -2.01 -9.06 8.11
C LEU A 143 -3.38 -9.70 8.34
N VAL A 144 -3.80 -10.60 7.43
CA VAL A 144 -5.03 -11.40 7.61
C VAL A 144 -4.93 -12.29 8.84
N MET A 145 -3.77 -12.91 9.10
CA MET A 145 -3.57 -13.71 10.32
C MET A 145 -3.68 -12.87 11.59
N VAL A 146 -3.07 -11.68 11.63
CA VAL A 146 -3.22 -10.74 12.75
C VAL A 146 -4.69 -10.39 12.96
N TRP A 147 -5.41 -10.05 11.89
CA TRP A 147 -6.83 -9.70 11.96
C TRP A 147 -7.72 -10.85 12.45
N LYS A 148 -7.45 -12.08 12.00
CA LYS A 148 -8.19 -13.27 12.46
C LYS A 148 -7.92 -13.59 13.94
N ARG A 149 -6.71 -13.33 14.44
CA ARG A 149 -6.34 -13.57 15.85
C ARG A 149 -6.85 -12.48 16.79
N ASP A 150 -6.81 -11.23 16.37
CA ASP A 150 -7.32 -10.11 17.16
C ASP A 150 -7.89 -9.00 16.26
N ARG A 151 -9.23 -9.00 16.13
CA ARG A 151 -9.99 -8.00 15.36
C ARG A 151 -9.95 -6.59 15.95
N THR A 152 -9.39 -6.41 17.15
CA THR A 152 -9.24 -5.08 17.75
C THR A 152 -7.98 -4.37 17.27
N VAL A 153 -7.01 -5.09 16.67
CA VAL A 153 -5.78 -4.47 16.16
C VAL A 153 -6.06 -3.69 14.89
N PHE A 154 -6.72 -4.33 13.92
CA PHE A 154 -7.10 -3.72 12.65
C PHE A 154 -8.59 -3.91 12.38
N SER A 155 -9.23 -2.89 11.82
CA SER A 155 -10.56 -3.04 11.23
C SER A 155 -10.47 -3.91 9.97
N GLY A 156 -11.52 -4.68 9.68
CA GLY A 156 -11.62 -5.42 8.42
C GLY A 156 -11.54 -4.50 7.19
N VAL A 157 -11.97 -3.24 7.32
CA VAL A 157 -11.84 -2.22 6.26
C VAL A 157 -10.37 -1.85 6.01
N THR A 158 -9.56 -1.75 7.07
CA THR A 158 -8.12 -1.48 6.94
C THR A 158 -7.42 -2.62 6.20
N VAL A 159 -7.71 -3.87 6.59
CA VAL A 159 -7.16 -5.06 5.94
C VAL A 159 -7.61 -5.11 4.46
N GLY A 160 -8.89 -4.84 4.21
CA GLY A 160 -9.45 -4.76 2.86
C GLY A 160 -8.76 -3.69 2.01
N GLY A 161 -8.47 -2.51 2.57
CA GLY A 161 -7.73 -1.45 1.88
C GLY A 161 -6.34 -1.89 1.43
N PHE A 162 -5.55 -2.51 2.31
CA PHE A 162 -4.25 -3.07 1.91
C PHE A 162 -4.37 -4.14 0.81
N TRP A 163 -5.37 -5.01 0.87
CA TRP A 163 -5.61 -5.98 -0.22
C TRP A 163 -6.09 -5.32 -1.52
N PHE A 164 -6.81 -4.20 -1.43
CA PHE A 164 -7.31 -3.46 -2.58
C PHE A 164 -6.16 -2.87 -3.43
N VAL A 165 -4.97 -2.67 -2.86
CA VAL A 165 -3.76 -2.32 -3.62
C VAL A 165 -3.47 -3.33 -4.73
N LEU A 166 -3.78 -4.63 -4.54
CA LEU A 166 -3.62 -5.63 -5.60
C LEU A 166 -4.58 -5.41 -6.78
N VAL A 167 -5.79 -4.91 -6.49
CA VAL A 167 -6.77 -4.53 -7.53
C VAL A 167 -6.22 -3.34 -8.32
N PHE A 168 -5.70 -2.33 -7.62
CA PHE A 168 -5.00 -1.22 -8.24
C PHE A 168 -3.88 -1.71 -9.16
N ILE A 169 -2.94 -2.54 -8.67
CA ILE A 169 -1.82 -3.08 -9.47
C ILE A 169 -2.34 -3.81 -10.72
N LEU A 170 -3.31 -4.71 -10.55
CA LEU A 170 -3.87 -5.49 -11.66
C LEU A 170 -4.48 -4.59 -12.74
N VAL A 171 -5.26 -3.59 -12.34
CA VAL A 171 -5.89 -2.65 -13.27
C VAL A 171 -4.84 -1.76 -13.92
N THR A 172 -3.86 -1.25 -13.18
CA THR A 172 -2.77 -0.41 -13.71
C THR A 172 -1.96 -1.15 -14.78
N VAL A 173 -1.65 -2.43 -14.57
CA VAL A 173 -0.97 -3.26 -15.59
C VAL A 173 -1.82 -3.40 -16.85
N GLY A 174 -3.14 -3.61 -16.70
CA GLY A 174 -4.07 -3.64 -17.83
C GLY A 174 -4.15 -2.30 -18.56
N CYS A 175 -4.28 -1.19 -17.83
CA CYS A 175 -4.26 0.16 -18.37
C CYS A 175 -2.96 0.46 -19.12
N MET A 176 -1.82 0.02 -18.58
CA MET A 176 -0.51 0.15 -19.22
C MET A 176 -0.46 -0.63 -20.53
N TYR A 177 -0.92 -1.88 -20.56
CA TYR A 177 -1.00 -2.67 -21.80
C TYR A 177 -1.88 -2.01 -22.86
N VAL A 178 -3.04 -1.46 -22.46
CA VAL A 178 -3.93 -0.75 -23.40
C VAL A 178 -3.25 0.53 -23.91
N ALA A 179 -2.60 1.31 -23.05
CA ALA A 179 -1.93 2.54 -23.44
C ALA A 179 -0.77 2.28 -24.41
N THR A 180 0.14 1.35 -24.07
CA THR A 180 1.36 1.13 -24.85
C THR A 180 1.18 0.14 -26.00
N GLY A 181 0.51 -0.98 -25.75
CA GLY A 181 0.35 -2.07 -26.71
C GLY A 181 -0.76 -1.84 -27.73
N ILE A 182 -1.85 -1.16 -27.33
CA ILE A 182 -3.01 -0.94 -28.21
C ILE A 182 -3.05 0.48 -28.76
N ARG A 183 -2.87 1.49 -27.91
CA ARG A 183 -2.96 2.92 -28.30
C ARG A 183 -1.63 3.50 -28.80
N GLY A 184 -0.51 2.80 -28.60
CA GLY A 184 0.81 3.20 -29.10
C GLY A 184 1.45 4.35 -28.33
N TYR A 185 0.98 4.65 -27.11
CA TYR A 185 1.62 5.62 -26.24
C TYR A 185 2.96 5.11 -25.71
N PRO A 186 3.97 5.98 -25.48
CA PRO A 186 5.25 5.54 -24.92
C PRO A 186 5.12 4.90 -23.54
N THR A 187 4.26 5.47 -22.68
CA THR A 187 4.01 5.03 -21.30
C THR A 187 2.55 5.31 -20.92
N LEU A 188 2.10 4.76 -19.79
CA LEU A 188 0.76 5.01 -19.26
C LEU A 188 0.48 6.50 -19.01
N SER A 189 1.48 7.27 -18.60
CA SER A 189 1.37 8.71 -18.31
C SER A 189 1.08 9.61 -19.49
N HIS A 190 1.17 9.09 -20.72
CA HIS A 190 0.75 9.81 -21.92
C HIS A 190 -0.75 9.61 -22.22
N ASP A 191 -1.43 8.72 -21.50
CA ASP A 191 -2.87 8.48 -21.59
C ASP A 191 -3.57 8.95 -20.31
N ASP A 192 -3.95 10.22 -20.28
CA ASP A 192 -4.53 10.87 -19.11
C ASP A 192 -5.72 10.11 -18.50
N LEU A 193 -6.59 9.55 -19.36
CA LEU A 193 -7.78 8.84 -18.89
C LEU A 193 -7.41 7.53 -18.20
N LEU A 194 -6.58 6.71 -18.84
CA LEU A 194 -6.19 5.41 -18.28
C LEU A 194 -5.31 5.58 -17.04
N HIS A 195 -4.41 6.56 -17.05
CA HIS A 195 -3.56 6.88 -15.91
C HIS A 195 -4.37 7.37 -14.72
N GLY A 196 -5.22 8.38 -14.91
CA GLY A 196 -6.05 8.94 -13.83
C GLY A 196 -7.04 7.95 -13.24
N ALA A 197 -7.63 7.10 -14.09
CA ALA A 197 -8.52 6.03 -13.65
C ALA A 197 -7.79 4.99 -12.79
N ALA A 198 -6.59 4.57 -13.21
CA ALA A 198 -5.77 3.66 -12.44
C ALA A 198 -5.38 4.27 -11.09
N GLU A 199 -4.86 5.50 -11.08
CA GLU A 199 -4.45 6.19 -9.85
C GLU A 199 -5.62 6.40 -8.86
N SER A 200 -6.83 6.63 -9.35
CA SER A 200 -8.02 6.76 -8.51
C SER A 200 -8.29 5.50 -7.67
N LEU A 201 -7.91 4.31 -8.14
CA LEU A 201 -8.02 3.08 -7.36
C LEU A 201 -7.04 3.05 -6.18
N LEU A 202 -5.87 3.65 -6.33
CA LEU A 202 -4.93 3.81 -5.23
C LEU A 202 -5.50 4.75 -4.16
N SER A 203 -6.15 5.84 -4.57
CA SER A 203 -6.86 6.73 -3.64
C SER A 203 -7.96 5.99 -2.87
N ILE A 204 -8.77 5.17 -3.55
CA ILE A 204 -9.79 4.33 -2.90
C ILE A 204 -9.16 3.40 -1.85
N SER A 205 -8.05 2.73 -2.19
CA SER A 205 -7.30 1.91 -1.22
C SER A 205 -6.90 2.72 0.02
N ASN A 206 -6.29 3.89 -0.19
CA ASN A 206 -5.78 4.72 0.90
C ASN A 206 -6.91 5.20 1.83
N LEU A 207 -8.05 5.59 1.25
CA LEU A 207 -9.24 5.95 2.00
C LEU A 207 -9.82 4.78 2.79
N LEU A 208 -9.84 3.56 2.24
CA LEU A 208 -10.27 2.36 3.00
C LEU A 208 -9.37 2.14 4.22
N ILE A 209 -8.05 2.28 4.06
CA ILE A 209 -7.10 2.14 5.18
C ILE A 209 -7.38 3.21 6.25
N ALA A 210 -7.50 4.48 5.83
CA ALA A 210 -7.75 5.61 6.71
C ALA A 210 -9.10 5.50 7.47
N ILE A 211 -10.19 5.22 6.75
CA ILE A 211 -11.52 5.03 7.33
C ILE A 211 -11.51 3.85 8.30
N GLY A 212 -10.85 2.75 7.93
CA GLY A 212 -10.70 1.59 8.80
C GLY A 212 -9.96 1.92 10.10
N ALA A 213 -8.88 2.70 10.03
CA ALA A 213 -8.13 3.14 11.20
C ALA A 213 -8.97 4.07 12.09
N GLN A 214 -9.67 5.03 11.49
CA GLN A 214 -10.56 5.95 12.21
C GLN A 214 -11.72 5.21 12.91
N LYS A 215 -12.27 4.18 12.26
CA LYS A 215 -13.29 3.30 12.84
C LYS A 215 -12.75 2.60 14.09
N SER A 216 -11.54 2.04 14.04
CA SER A 216 -10.91 1.38 15.20
C SER A 216 -10.70 2.35 16.36
N ILE A 217 -10.21 3.57 16.09
CA ILE A 217 -10.05 4.62 17.12
C ILE A 217 -11.39 4.94 17.78
N THR A 218 -12.44 5.09 16.97
CA THR A 218 -13.78 5.43 17.45
C THR A 218 -14.35 4.31 18.31
N GLN A 219 -14.19 3.06 17.89
CA GLN A 219 -14.64 1.89 18.64
C GLN A 219 -13.91 1.76 19.99
N ASP A 220 -12.59 1.97 20.03
CA ASP A 220 -11.82 1.93 21.27
C ASP A 220 -12.22 3.06 22.23
N ARG A 221 -12.53 4.26 21.70
CA ARG A 221 -13.06 5.38 22.49
C ARG A 221 -14.43 5.06 23.08
N LEU A 222 -15.34 4.47 22.31
CA LEU A 222 -16.69 4.11 22.78
C LEU A 222 -16.62 3.05 23.88
N LYS A 223 -15.79 2.02 23.71
CA LYS A 223 -15.56 1.00 24.75
C LYS A 223 -15.04 1.61 26.05
N ARG A 224 -14.12 2.57 25.98
CA ARG A 224 -13.58 3.27 27.17
C ARG A 224 -14.61 4.17 27.87
N THR A 225 -15.59 4.69 27.15
CA THR A 225 -16.58 5.64 27.69
C THR A 225 -17.90 4.96 28.09
N GLY A 226 -18.03 3.64 27.91
CA GLY A 226 -19.22 2.88 28.29
C GLY A 226 -20.48 3.20 27.49
N ARG A 227 -20.38 3.93 26.37
CA ARG A 227 -21.53 4.27 25.52
C ARG A 227 -21.80 3.15 24.50
N PRO A 228 -23.03 2.61 24.41
CA PRO A 228 -23.36 1.60 23.41
C PRO A 228 -23.33 2.19 21.98
N LEU A 229 -22.94 1.37 21.00
CA LEU A 229 -23.00 1.69 19.58
C LEU A 229 -24.48 1.72 19.16
N SER A 230 -25.04 2.88 18.84
CA SER A 230 -26.30 2.93 18.08
C SER A 230 -26.00 2.48 16.66
N GLY A 231 -26.59 1.35 16.26
CA GLY A 231 -26.51 0.77 14.92
C GLY A 231 -27.23 1.60 13.87
#